data_AF-V5HKY2-F1
#
_entry.id   AF-V5HKY2-F1
#
_cell.length_a   1.000
_cell.length_b   1.000
_cell.length_c   1.000
_cell.angle_alpha   90.00
_cell.angle_beta   90.00
_cell.angle_gamma   90.00
#
_symmetry.space_group_name_H-M   'P 1'
#
loop_
_entity.id
_entity.type
_entity.pdbx_description
1 polymer ?
#
loop_
_entity_poly.entity_id
_entity_poly.type
_entity_poly.pdbx_seq_one_letter_code
_entity_poly.pdbx_strand_id
1 'polypeptide(L)'
;ESYRLNKTVIAKESIYDNSRGSSLLFEARTGALRTRTYRAKYQEMDTVCAACGEVDETAEHSILYCKGLHPMPTEDNIDLIKSLGFRGQRRKSGITRQ
;
A
#
# COMPACT_ATOMS: atom_id res chain seq x y z
N GLU A 1 -25.34 -1.15 10.10
CA GLU A 1 -25.87 0.11 9.55
C GLU A 1 -25.34 0.34 8.14
N SER A 2 -26.18 0.85 7.23
CA SER A 2 -25.78 1.15 5.85
C SER A 2 -25.27 2.59 5.78
N TYR A 3 -24.04 2.78 5.27
CA TYR A 3 -23.44 4.11 5.03
C TYR A 3 -24.41 5.09 4.33
N ARG A 4 -25.26 4.56 3.43
CA ARG A 4 -26.27 5.34 2.71
C ARG A 4 -27.31 6.03 3.61
N LEU A 5 -27.68 5.41 4.73
CA LEU A 5 -28.69 5.98 5.64
C LEU A 5 -28.12 7.13 6.47
N ASN A 6 -26.80 7.16 6.69
CA ASN A 6 -26.11 8.15 7.51
C ASN A 6 -25.47 9.28 6.70
N LYS A 7 -25.38 9.12 5.37
CA LYS A 7 -24.83 10.16 4.49
C LYS A 7 -25.90 11.18 4.12
N THR A 8 -26.10 12.17 4.98
CA THR A 8 -27.09 13.24 4.81
C THR A 8 -26.65 14.34 3.83
N VAL A 9 -25.33 14.46 3.57
CA VAL A 9 -24.76 15.49 2.69
C VAL A 9 -23.72 14.86 1.74
N ILE A 10 -23.72 15.30 0.48
CA ILE A 10 -22.65 14.96 -0.48
C ILE A 10 -21.50 15.94 -0.28
N ALA A 11 -20.65 15.65 0.71
CA ALA A 11 -19.46 16.43 1.04
C ALA A 11 -18.25 15.53 1.28
N LYS A 12 -17.06 16.13 1.38
CA LYS A 12 -15.84 15.44 1.80
C LYS A 12 -15.99 14.98 3.25
N GLU A 13 -15.77 13.70 3.50
CA GLU A 13 -15.73 13.15 4.86
C GLU A 13 -14.42 13.54 5.55
N SER A 14 -14.47 13.88 6.83
CA SER A 14 -13.29 14.25 7.62
C SER A 14 -12.38 13.05 7.95
N ILE A 15 -12.88 11.83 7.79
CA ILE A 15 -12.15 10.59 8.06
C ILE A 15 -11.09 10.26 7.00
N TYR A 16 -11.15 10.92 5.83
CA TYR A 16 -10.14 10.78 4.78
C TYR A 16 -9.28 12.03 4.70
N ASP A 17 -7.99 11.87 4.98
CA ASP A 17 -6.99 12.93 4.87
C ASP A 17 -6.71 13.32 3.41
N ASN A 18 -7.01 12.43 2.45
CA ASN A 18 -6.58 12.51 1.04
C ASN A 18 -5.08 12.81 0.92
N SER A 19 -4.29 12.30 1.85
CA SER A 19 -2.84 12.41 1.77
C SER A 19 -2.34 11.65 0.54
N ARG A 20 -1.12 11.99 0.12
CA ARG A 20 -0.40 11.25 -0.91
C ARG A 20 -0.28 9.76 -0.50
N GLY A 21 -0.07 9.49 0.79
CA GLY A 21 0.00 8.13 1.33
C GLY A 21 -1.30 7.35 1.19
N SER A 22 -2.45 7.92 1.56
CA SER A 22 -3.75 7.25 1.43
C SER A 22 -4.15 7.03 -0.04
N SER A 23 -3.78 7.96 -0.93
CA SER A 23 -3.96 7.81 -2.37
C SER A 23 -3.12 6.64 -2.93
N LEU A 24 -1.83 6.58 -2.58
CA LEU A 24 -0.94 5.48 -3.00
C LEU A 24 -1.40 4.12 -2.45
N LEU A 25 -1.86 4.08 -1.19
CA LEU A 25 -2.39 2.86 -0.58
C LEU A 25 -3.66 2.38 -1.29
N PHE A 26 -4.55 3.29 -1.67
CA PHE A 26 -5.73 2.96 -2.46
C PHE A 26 -5.37 2.38 -3.83
N GLU A 27 -4.42 3.00 -4.54
CA GLU A 27 -3.94 2.51 -5.84
C GLU A 27 -3.31 1.11 -5.71
N ALA A 28 -2.48 0.88 -4.69
CA ALA A 28 -1.92 -0.44 -4.40
C ALA A 28 -2.99 -1.49 -4.14
N ARG A 29 -4.00 -1.18 -3.32
CA ARG A 29 -5.10 -2.10 -2.99
C ARG A 29 -6.01 -2.42 -4.17
N THR A 30 -6.16 -1.49 -5.10
CA THR A 30 -7.00 -1.66 -6.30
C THR A 30 -6.21 -2.23 -7.48
N GLY A 31 -4.92 -2.50 -7.32
CA GLY A 31 -4.05 -2.98 -8.40
C GLY A 31 -3.77 -1.92 -9.48
N ALA A 32 -3.99 -0.65 -9.17
CA ALA A 32 -3.83 0.50 -10.06
C ALA A 32 -2.58 1.35 -9.72
N LEU A 33 -1.67 0.83 -8.89
CA LEU A 33 -0.43 1.51 -8.55
C LEU A 33 0.36 1.82 -9.83
N ARG A 34 0.70 3.10 -10.00
CA ARG A 34 1.33 3.62 -11.24
C ARG A 34 2.81 3.27 -11.37
N THR A 35 3.15 2.00 -11.21
CA THR A 35 4.51 1.48 -11.38
C THR A 35 4.96 1.57 -12.84
N ARG A 36 6.27 1.48 -13.11
CA ARG A 36 6.78 1.47 -14.47
C ARG A 36 6.27 0.30 -15.31
N THR A 37 6.13 -0.89 -14.72
CA THR A 37 5.50 -2.03 -15.41
C THR A 37 4.04 -1.76 -15.79
N TYR A 38 3.28 -1.01 -14.98
CA TYR A 38 1.93 -0.59 -15.34
C TYR A 38 1.94 0.40 -16.51
N ARG A 39 2.86 1.38 -16.50
CA ARG A 39 2.97 2.41 -17.55
C ARG A 39 3.47 1.85 -18.88
N ALA A 40 4.39 0.89 -18.85
CA ALA A 40 4.95 0.22 -20.02
C ALA A 40 3.89 -0.45 -20.91
N LYS A 41 2.69 -0.74 -20.37
CA LYS A 41 1.54 -1.23 -21.15
C LYS A 41 1.00 -0.22 -22.17
N TYR A 42 1.25 1.07 -21.95
CA TYR A 42 0.67 2.17 -22.74
C TYR A 42 1.73 3.09 -23.34
N GLN A 43 3.00 2.95 -22.95
CA GLN A 43 4.11 3.79 -23.36
C GLN A 43 5.36 2.91 -23.52
N GLU A 44 6.15 3.13 -24.58
CA GLU A 44 7.44 2.47 -24.73
C GLU A 44 8.44 3.06 -23.72
N MET A 45 8.67 2.33 -22.63
CA MET A 45 9.60 2.73 -21.59
C MET A 45 10.18 1.51 -20.88
N ASP A 46 11.37 1.70 -20.31
CA ASP A 46 11.99 0.70 -19.46
C ASP A 46 11.16 0.45 -18.19
N THR A 47 11.13 -0.80 -17.75
CA THR A 47 10.40 -1.29 -16.58
C THR A 47 11.23 -1.31 -15.31
N VAL A 48 12.55 -1.12 -15.38
CA VAL A 48 13.45 -1.15 -14.20
C VAL A 48 13.03 -0.12 -13.14
N CYS A 49 12.98 -0.57 -11.89
CA CYS A 49 12.63 0.21 -10.71
C CYS A 49 13.41 1.52 -10.63
N ALA A 50 12.70 2.65 -10.61
CA ALA A 50 13.33 3.96 -10.51
C ALA A 50 14.00 4.21 -9.15
N ALA A 51 13.59 3.47 -8.11
CA ALA A 51 14.13 3.64 -6.77
C ALA A 51 15.41 2.83 -6.52
N CYS A 52 15.47 1.56 -6.93
CA CYS A 52 16.64 0.72 -6.71
C CYS A 52 17.49 0.45 -7.96
N GLY A 53 16.92 0.53 -9.17
CA GLY A 53 17.65 0.26 -10.41
C GLY A 53 17.95 -1.22 -10.72
N GLU A 54 17.47 -2.16 -9.91
CA GLU A 54 17.92 -3.57 -9.98
C GLU A 54 16.98 -4.51 -10.73
N VAL A 55 15.67 -4.34 -10.55
CA VAL A 55 14.63 -5.25 -11.09
C VAL A 55 13.43 -4.44 -11.58
N ASP A 56 12.51 -5.08 -12.28
CA ASP A 56 11.28 -4.44 -12.73
C ASP A 56 10.47 -3.82 -11.58
N GLU A 57 9.97 -2.61 -11.82
CA GLU A 57 9.10 -1.90 -10.90
C GLU A 57 7.70 -2.51 -10.92
N THR A 58 7.48 -3.51 -10.08
CA THR A 58 6.16 -4.10 -9.82
C THR A 58 5.60 -3.60 -8.48
N ALA A 59 4.29 -3.72 -8.27
CA ALA A 59 3.69 -3.35 -6.98
C ALA A 59 4.28 -4.20 -5.83
N GLU A 60 4.48 -5.50 -6.08
CA GLU A 60 5.10 -6.41 -5.12
C GLU A 60 6.53 -5.97 -4.78
N HIS A 61 7.34 -5.66 -5.80
CA HIS A 61 8.69 -5.14 -5.58
C HIS A 61 8.66 -3.83 -4.78
N SER A 62 7.90 -2.82 -5.21
CA SER A 62 7.83 -1.52 -4.55
C SER A 62 7.34 -1.60 -3.11
N ILE A 63 6.43 -2.51 -2.78
CA ILE A 63 5.83 -2.60 -1.45
C ILE A 63 6.66 -3.50 -0.51
N LEU A 64 7.18 -4.63 -1.00
CA LEU A 64 7.75 -5.68 -0.16
C LEU A 64 9.28 -5.77 -0.22
N TYR A 65 9.90 -5.42 -1.35
CA TYR A 65 11.29 -5.83 -1.63
C TYR A 65 12.23 -4.69 -2.05
N CYS A 66 11.70 -3.51 -2.38
CA CYS A 66 12.49 -2.42 -2.92
C CYS A 66 13.38 -1.80 -1.85
N LYS A 67 14.68 -2.09 -1.93
CA LYS A 67 15.71 -1.56 -1.02
C LYS A 67 15.97 -0.06 -1.20
N GLY A 68 15.65 0.50 -2.36
CA GLY A 68 15.77 1.94 -2.62
C GLY A 68 14.64 2.76 -2.01
N LEU A 69 13.56 2.10 -1.58
CA LEU A 69 12.48 2.74 -0.83
C LEU A 69 12.78 2.60 0.66
N HIS A 70 13.41 3.62 1.22
CA HIS A 70 13.55 3.75 2.66
C HIS A 70 12.34 4.50 3.20
N PRO A 71 11.46 3.86 3.98
CA PRO A 71 10.56 4.62 4.83
C PRO A 71 11.47 5.33 5.83
N MET A 72 11.77 6.62 5.58
CA MET A 72 12.27 7.48 6.65
C MET A 72 11.19 7.42 7.74
N PRO A 73 11.44 6.82 8.91
CA PRO A 73 10.52 6.95 10.01
C PRO A 73 10.61 8.43 10.39
N THR A 74 9.58 9.21 10.03
CA THR A 74 9.54 10.61 10.43
C THR A 74 9.30 10.76 11.93
N GLU A 75 9.06 9.66 12.66
CA GLU A 75 9.05 9.55 14.12
C GLU A 75 9.22 8.06 14.48
N ASP A 76 9.92 7.77 15.58
CA ASP A 76 10.31 6.43 16.06
C ASP A 76 9.12 5.48 16.43
N ASN A 77 7.87 5.86 16.12
CA ASN A 77 6.66 5.25 16.68
C ASN A 77 5.61 4.78 15.65
N ILE A 78 5.93 4.69 14.35
CA ILE A 78 5.00 4.10 13.38
C ILE A 78 5.17 2.58 13.34
N ASP A 79 4.42 1.90 14.21
CA ASP A 79 4.25 0.44 14.14
C ASP A 79 3.45 0.09 12.88
N LEU A 80 4.16 -0.36 11.83
CA LEU A 80 3.61 -0.74 10.54
C LEU A 80 2.43 -1.72 10.66
N ILE A 81 2.47 -2.65 11.62
CA ILE A 81 1.42 -3.65 11.84
C ILE A 81 0.15 -2.98 12.37
N LYS A 82 0.30 -2.01 13.30
CA LYS A 82 -0.82 -1.18 13.78
C LYS A 82 -1.38 -0.29 12.67
N SER A 83 -0.51 0.36 11.89
CA SER A 83 -0.92 1.26 10.80
C SER A 83 -1.67 0.53 9.69
N LEU A 84 -1.32 -0.72 9.41
CA LEU A 84 -2.04 -1.58 8.47
C LEU A 84 -3.33 -2.20 9.05
N GLY A 85 -3.65 -1.92 10.33
CA GLY A 85 -4.86 -2.39 10.98
C GLY A 85 -4.84 -3.87 11.37
N PHE A 86 -3.69 -4.53 11.32
CA PHE A 86 -3.53 -5.92 11.76
C PHE A 86 -3.54 -5.98 13.29
N ARG A 87 -4.73 -6.01 13.89
CA ARG A 87 -4.88 -6.25 15.33
C ARG A 87 -4.66 -7.73 15.62
N GLY A 88 -3.48 -8.06 16.14
CA GLY A 88 -3.16 -9.28 16.89
C GLY A 88 -3.98 -10.52 16.52
N GLN A 89 -3.82 -11.05 15.31
CA GLN A 89 -4.24 -12.42 15.06
C GLN A 89 -3.26 -13.33 15.80
N ARG A 90 -3.70 -13.88 16.95
CA ARG A 90 -3.08 -15.04 17.58
C ARG A 90 -2.94 -16.12 16.51
N ARG A 91 -1.72 -16.33 16.02
CA ARG A 91 -1.36 -17.54 15.29
C ARG A 91 -1.71 -18.72 16.19
N LYS A 92 -2.80 -19.42 15.91
CA LYS A 92 -2.93 -20.81 16.36
C LYS A 92 -1.90 -21.59 15.55
N SER A 93 -0.70 -21.73 16.08
CA SER A 93 0.27 -22.72 15.65
C SER A 93 -0.34 -24.09 15.91
N GLY A 94 -0.96 -24.65 14.87
CA GLY A 94 -1.46 -26.01 14.83
C GLY A 94 -0.78 -26.76 13.69
N ILE A 95 0.50 -27.08 13.86
CA ILE A 95 1.14 -28.19 13.17
C ILE A 95 1.85 -28.99 14.25
N THR A 96 1.13 -29.93 14.86
CA THR A 96 1.75 -31.07 15.53
C THR A 96 2.01 -32.09 14.43
N ARG A 97 3.29 -32.28 14.08
CA ARG A 97 3.76 -33.47 13.38
C ARG A 97 4.31 -34.43 14.43
N GLN A 98 4.03 -35.72 14.19
CA GLN A 98 4.29 -36.92 14.99
C GLN A 98 3.20 -37.25 16.01
#